data_AF-A0A238UDQ6-F1
#
_entry.id   AF-A0A238UDQ6-F1
#
_cell.length_a   1.000
_cell.length_b   1.000
_cell.length_c   1.000
_cell.angle_alpha   90.00
_cell.angle_beta   90.00
_cell.angle_gamma   90.00
#
_symmetry.space_group_name_H-M   'P 1'
#
loop_
_entity.id
_entity.type
_entity.pdbx_description
1 polymer ?
#
loop_
_entity_poly.entity_id
_entity_poly.type
_entity_poly.pdbx_seq_one_letter_code
_entity_poly.pdbx_strand_id
1 'polypeptide(L)'
;MGWDISYHPISEEQIIERYFNVLDDKTLITELSIKYNIKEFYTNKYEELIDIALVTTPEDVFDKTHGYYIAAVQGFFEKYFYVRGSAISFLEDKHLSKYTKNWQDILPKEKLTNEVHNQILENYSSGKFIPPEKVMQLIDDYDTNEVLQKEINALFSHDRIAIFFKALFYAHEKGLGLLEATEIVEPNPMNLNSSVCYSNLFNCDPEGALLYRDAARKQFAEIEKKENLDSGTIASSAKYEVINSEVSKQKKKKSIWKRLFNK
;
A
#
# COMPACT_ATOMS: atom_id res chain seq x y z
N MET A 1 2.22 -11.36 13.09
CA MET A 1 1.57 -10.05 12.84
C MET A 1 1.33 -9.95 11.35
N GLY A 2 0.15 -9.48 10.95
CA GLY A 2 -0.18 -9.30 9.53
C GLY A 2 0.51 -8.06 8.96
N TRP A 3 0.52 -7.94 7.64
CA TRP A 3 1.06 -6.79 6.91
C TRP A 3 0.02 -5.68 6.83
N ASP A 4 0.45 -4.43 6.68
CA ASP A 4 -0.43 -3.31 6.44
C ASP A 4 -0.54 -3.07 4.94
N ILE A 5 -1.61 -3.54 4.30
CA ILE A 5 -1.75 -3.49 2.85
C ILE A 5 -2.56 -2.26 2.45
N SER A 6 -2.22 -1.69 1.30
CA SER A 6 -2.95 -0.60 0.68
C SER A 6 -3.13 -0.84 -0.81
N TYR A 7 -4.28 -0.42 -1.34
CA TYR A 7 -4.63 -0.50 -2.75
C TYR A 7 -4.83 0.91 -3.31
N HIS A 8 -4.07 1.22 -4.35
CA HIS A 8 -3.96 2.56 -4.95
C HIS A 8 -4.53 2.53 -6.37
N PRO A 9 -5.72 3.10 -6.59
CA PRO A 9 -6.27 3.30 -7.93
C PRO A 9 -5.34 4.19 -8.76
N ILE A 10 -4.80 3.68 -9.87
CA ILE A 10 -3.84 4.42 -10.73
C ILE A 10 -3.80 3.84 -12.15
N SER A 11 -3.63 4.69 -13.17
CA SER A 11 -3.37 4.26 -14.56
C SER A 11 -1.88 4.30 -14.92
N GLU A 12 -1.50 3.63 -16.01
CA GLU A 12 -0.12 3.66 -16.52
C GLU A 12 0.31 5.09 -16.89
N GLU A 13 -0.58 5.89 -17.47
CA GLU A 13 -0.32 7.30 -17.77
C GLU A 13 -0.07 8.12 -16.51
N GLN A 14 -0.81 7.86 -15.44
CA GLN A 14 -0.61 8.53 -14.16
C GLN A 14 0.71 8.12 -13.49
N ILE A 15 1.15 6.87 -13.64
CA ILE A 15 2.48 6.43 -13.19
C ILE A 15 3.58 7.23 -13.89
N ILE A 16 3.43 7.49 -15.19
CA ILE A 16 4.37 8.32 -15.94
C ILE A 16 4.25 9.80 -15.54
N GLU A 17 3.05 10.39 -15.61
CA GLU A 17 2.78 11.82 -15.33
C GLU A 17 3.21 12.21 -13.91
N ARG A 18 2.83 11.41 -12.92
CA ARG A 18 2.94 11.77 -11.50
C ARG A 18 4.18 11.19 -10.83
N TYR A 19 4.99 10.37 -11.50
CA TYR A 19 6.20 9.85 -10.87
C TYR A 19 7.41 9.95 -11.77
N PHE A 20 7.43 9.27 -12.92
CA PHE A 20 8.63 9.22 -13.75
C PHE A 20 8.96 10.54 -14.45
N ASN A 21 7.96 11.28 -14.92
CA ASN A 21 8.19 12.62 -15.47
C ASN A 21 8.73 13.58 -14.40
N VAL A 22 8.26 13.42 -13.16
CA VAL A 22 8.70 14.25 -12.02
C VAL A 22 10.10 13.88 -11.54
N LEU A 23 10.50 12.60 -11.65
CA LEU A 23 11.88 12.20 -11.47
C LEU A 23 12.81 12.85 -12.50
N ASP A 24 12.36 12.98 -13.75
CA ASP A 24 13.14 13.63 -14.80
C ASP A 24 13.15 15.17 -14.63
N ASP A 25 12.05 15.75 -14.18
CA ASP A 25 11.89 17.19 -13.94
C ASP A 25 11.08 17.47 -12.67
N LYS A 26 11.79 17.72 -11.56
CA LYS A 26 11.18 18.06 -10.26
C LYS A 26 10.32 19.33 -10.30
N THR A 27 10.49 20.22 -11.27
CA THR A 27 9.71 21.49 -11.32
C THR A 27 8.22 21.23 -11.54
N LEU A 28 7.87 20.08 -12.13
CA LEU A 28 6.50 19.63 -12.35
C LEU A 28 5.70 19.40 -11.06
N ILE A 29 6.36 19.23 -9.90
CA ILE A 29 5.68 19.04 -8.60
C ILE A 29 4.76 20.22 -8.29
N THR A 30 5.21 21.44 -8.58
CA THR A 30 4.43 22.66 -8.29
C THR A 30 3.20 22.72 -9.20
N GLU A 31 3.36 22.46 -10.50
CA GLU A 31 2.27 22.44 -11.47
C GLU A 31 1.21 21.39 -11.10
N LEU A 32 1.66 20.16 -10.83
CA LEU A 32 0.79 19.05 -10.45
C LEU A 32 0.07 19.34 -9.12
N SER A 33 0.77 19.90 -8.14
CA SER A 33 0.16 20.23 -6.85
C SER A 33 -0.96 21.27 -6.99
N ILE A 34 -0.76 22.29 -7.82
CA ILE A 34 -1.79 23.28 -8.12
C ILE A 34 -2.96 22.63 -8.87
N LYS A 35 -2.67 21.87 -9.94
CA LYS A 35 -3.66 21.20 -10.80
C LYS A 35 -4.60 20.29 -10.00
N TYR A 36 -4.04 19.53 -9.05
CA TYR A 36 -4.78 18.55 -8.25
C TYR A 36 -5.13 19.05 -6.84
N ASN A 37 -4.93 20.34 -6.56
CA ASN A 37 -5.23 20.97 -5.27
C ASN A 37 -4.59 20.25 -4.07
N ILE A 38 -3.35 19.77 -4.25
CA ILE A 38 -2.55 19.19 -3.18
C ILE A 38 -2.11 20.32 -2.25
N LYS A 39 -2.40 20.18 -0.96
CA LYS A 39 -2.03 21.19 0.05
C LYS A 39 -0.51 21.28 0.16
N GLU A 40 0.01 22.47 0.43
CA GLU A 40 1.45 22.76 0.56
C GLU A 40 2.21 21.76 1.45
N PHE A 41 1.62 21.37 2.58
CA PHE A 41 2.21 20.33 3.44
C PHE A 41 2.47 19.00 2.69
N TYR A 42 1.51 18.55 1.88
CA TYR A 42 1.64 17.32 1.09
C TYR A 42 2.46 17.53 -0.18
N THR A 43 2.50 18.74 -0.74
CA THR A 43 3.44 19.10 -1.81
C THR A 43 4.89 18.93 -1.34
N ASN A 44 5.20 19.39 -0.14
CA ASN A 44 6.54 19.21 0.45
C ASN A 44 6.85 17.73 0.69
N LYS A 45 5.87 16.93 1.13
CA LYS A 45 6.04 15.47 1.28
C LYS A 45 6.24 14.75 -0.05
N TYR A 46 5.55 15.19 -1.09
CA TYR A 46 5.74 14.69 -2.43
C TYR A 46 7.17 15.00 -2.93
N GLU A 47 7.66 16.22 -2.71
CA GLU A 47 9.05 16.59 -3.03
C GLU A 47 10.08 15.75 -2.25
N GLU A 48 9.91 15.61 -0.93
CA GLU A 48 10.79 14.76 -0.09
C GLU A 48 10.85 13.32 -0.61
N LEU A 49 9.72 12.77 -1.04
CA LEU A 49 9.64 11.41 -1.57
C LEU A 49 10.35 11.28 -2.93
N ILE A 50 10.24 12.30 -3.79
CA ILE A 50 10.96 12.34 -5.07
C ILE A 50 12.48 12.45 -4.83
N ASP A 51 12.92 13.24 -3.84
CA ASP A 51 14.34 13.31 -3.47
C ASP A 51 14.90 11.96 -3.01
N ILE A 52 14.10 11.18 -2.28
CA ILE A 52 14.45 9.81 -1.89
C ILE A 52 14.49 8.90 -3.12
N ALA A 53 13.52 9.02 -4.02
CA ALA A 53 13.48 8.21 -5.23
C ALA A 53 14.66 8.45 -6.17
N LEU A 54 15.15 9.70 -6.26
CA LEU A 54 16.31 10.07 -7.08
C LEU A 54 17.64 9.43 -6.65
N VAL A 55 17.74 8.92 -5.42
CA VAL A 55 18.95 8.21 -4.96
C VAL A 55 18.91 6.70 -5.23
N THR A 56 17.83 6.19 -5.81
CA THR A 56 17.69 4.77 -6.21
C THR A 56 18.70 4.43 -7.31
N THR A 57 19.38 3.29 -7.19
CA THR A 57 20.34 2.81 -8.20
C THR A 57 19.84 1.55 -8.91
N PRO A 58 20.43 1.17 -10.06
CA PRO A 58 20.05 -0.07 -10.75
C PRO A 58 20.20 -1.35 -9.92
N GLU A 59 21.03 -1.33 -8.87
CA GLU A 59 21.24 -2.48 -7.96
C GLU A 59 20.16 -2.60 -6.88
N ASP A 60 19.31 -1.58 -6.71
CA ASP A 60 18.18 -1.65 -5.79
C ASP A 60 17.05 -2.52 -6.36
N VAL A 61 16.20 -3.03 -5.47
CA VAL A 61 15.01 -3.78 -5.87
C VAL A 61 13.88 -2.80 -6.22
N PHE A 62 13.35 -2.91 -7.44
CA PHE A 62 12.32 -1.98 -7.94
C PHE A 62 11.10 -1.96 -7.04
N ASP A 63 10.61 -3.13 -6.62
CA ASP A 63 9.39 -3.26 -5.82
C ASP A 63 9.48 -2.51 -4.48
N LYS A 64 10.68 -2.43 -3.90
CA LYS A 64 10.99 -1.76 -2.62
C LYS A 64 11.40 -0.29 -2.77
N THR A 65 11.56 0.17 -4.01
CA THR A 65 11.97 1.54 -4.33
C THR A 65 10.92 2.16 -5.23
N HIS A 66 11.15 2.24 -6.54
CA HIS A 66 10.25 2.88 -7.48
C HIS A 66 8.81 2.38 -7.37
N GLY A 67 8.58 1.06 -7.31
CA GLY A 67 7.23 0.51 -7.17
C GLY A 67 6.52 0.98 -5.88
N TYR A 68 7.22 0.94 -4.74
CA TYR A 68 6.69 1.43 -3.47
C TYR A 68 6.45 2.95 -3.48
N TYR A 69 7.39 3.73 -4.04
CA TYR A 69 7.30 5.17 -4.13
C TYR A 69 6.17 5.62 -5.07
N ILE A 70 5.88 4.89 -6.14
CA ILE A 70 4.72 5.14 -7.02
C ILE A 70 3.42 5.08 -6.21
N ALA A 71 3.25 4.05 -5.38
CA ALA A 71 2.07 3.92 -4.52
C ALA A 71 1.99 5.07 -3.49
N ALA A 72 3.10 5.40 -2.83
CA ALA A 72 3.15 6.50 -1.87
C ALA A 72 2.85 7.86 -2.52
N VAL A 73 3.38 8.12 -3.71
CA VAL A 73 3.08 9.33 -4.47
C VAL A 73 1.60 9.38 -4.86
N GLN A 74 1.04 8.27 -5.36
CA GLN A 74 -0.35 8.24 -5.81
C GLN A 74 -1.33 8.63 -4.70
N GLY A 75 -1.06 8.21 -3.46
CA GLY A 75 -1.91 8.57 -2.34
C GLY A 75 -1.98 10.08 -2.06
N PHE A 76 -1.07 10.92 -2.59
CA PHE A 76 -1.23 12.38 -2.54
C PHE A 76 -2.32 12.91 -3.48
N PHE A 77 -2.57 12.21 -4.59
CA PHE A 77 -3.46 12.64 -5.67
C PHE A 77 -4.86 12.03 -5.57
N GLU A 78 -4.97 10.79 -5.10
CA GLU A 78 -6.19 10.02 -5.23
C GLU A 78 -6.50 9.24 -3.94
N LYS A 79 -7.78 8.92 -3.74
CA LYS A 79 -8.23 8.05 -2.66
C LYS A 79 -7.60 6.66 -2.81
N TYR A 80 -7.17 6.08 -1.69
CA TYR A 80 -6.66 4.71 -1.62
C TYR A 80 -7.22 3.97 -0.40
N PHE A 81 -7.05 2.64 -0.37
CA PHE A 81 -7.81 1.77 0.53
C PHE A 81 -6.89 0.86 1.33
N TYR A 82 -7.04 0.86 2.65
CA TYR A 82 -6.21 0.06 3.55
C TYR A 82 -6.88 -1.28 3.92
N VAL A 83 -6.09 -2.36 3.98
CA VAL A 83 -6.52 -3.69 4.41
C VAL A 83 -5.46 -4.32 5.32
N ARG A 84 -5.86 -4.79 6.50
CA ARG A 84 -4.95 -5.51 7.41
C ARG A 84 -4.78 -6.98 6.99
N GLY A 85 -3.54 -7.40 6.73
CA GLY A 85 -3.12 -8.80 6.68
C GLY A 85 -3.67 -9.63 5.51
N SER A 86 -4.17 -8.99 4.45
CA SER A 86 -4.68 -9.65 3.26
C SER A 86 -4.21 -8.89 2.01
N ALA A 87 -3.49 -9.59 1.13
CA ALA A 87 -2.87 -9.03 -0.07
C ALA A 87 -3.08 -9.98 -1.24
N ILE A 88 -3.43 -9.46 -2.41
CA ILE A 88 -3.56 -10.28 -3.63
C ILE A 88 -2.22 -10.91 -4.05
N SER A 89 -1.09 -10.31 -3.68
CA SER A 89 0.24 -10.93 -3.85
C SER A 89 0.42 -12.24 -3.08
N PHE A 90 -0.44 -12.56 -2.10
CA PHE A 90 -0.36 -13.82 -1.36
C PHE A 90 -1.07 -14.99 -2.05
N LEU A 91 -1.76 -14.77 -3.17
CA LEU A 91 -2.37 -15.85 -3.95
C LEU A 91 -1.31 -16.54 -4.83
N GLU A 92 -1.37 -17.87 -4.87
CA GLU A 92 -0.57 -18.66 -5.80
C GLU A 92 -0.92 -18.33 -7.26
N ASP A 93 0.10 -18.18 -8.09
CA ASP A 93 0.09 -17.32 -9.27
C ASP A 93 -0.85 -17.74 -10.42
N LYS A 94 -1.41 -18.96 -10.40
CA LYS A 94 -2.08 -19.54 -11.58
C LYS A 94 -3.41 -18.87 -11.96
N HIS A 95 -4.17 -18.38 -10.99
CA HIS A 95 -5.51 -17.86 -11.27
C HIS A 95 -5.56 -16.33 -11.30
N LEU A 96 -4.68 -15.65 -10.56
CA LEU A 96 -4.65 -14.20 -10.51
C LEU A 96 -3.75 -13.56 -11.59
N SER A 97 -2.71 -14.25 -12.06
CA SER A 97 -1.75 -13.71 -13.05
C SER A 97 -2.41 -13.15 -14.32
N LYS A 98 -3.54 -13.73 -14.76
CA LYS A 98 -4.28 -13.24 -15.95
C LYS A 98 -4.94 -11.86 -15.77
N TYR A 99 -5.04 -11.38 -14.53
CA TYR A 99 -5.56 -10.05 -14.20
C TYR A 99 -4.46 -9.04 -13.91
N THR A 100 -3.20 -9.45 -13.88
CA THR A 100 -2.11 -8.58 -13.47
C THR A 100 -1.15 -8.32 -14.61
N LYS A 101 -0.47 -7.19 -14.55
CA LYS A 101 0.54 -6.79 -15.52
C LYS A 101 1.84 -6.47 -14.77
N ASN A 102 2.96 -6.92 -15.34
CA ASN A 102 4.27 -6.72 -14.73
C ASN A 102 4.82 -5.34 -15.11
N TRP A 103 5.68 -4.78 -14.26
CA TRP A 103 6.38 -3.52 -14.50
C TRP A 103 7.16 -3.49 -15.82
N GLN A 104 7.70 -4.64 -16.23
CA GLN A 104 8.40 -4.83 -17.51
C GLN A 104 7.50 -4.62 -18.73
N ASP A 105 6.18 -4.77 -18.59
CA ASP A 105 5.21 -4.56 -19.67
C ASP A 105 4.62 -3.15 -19.66
N ILE A 106 4.88 -2.37 -18.61
CA ILE A 106 4.36 -1.01 -18.38
C ILE A 106 5.44 0.03 -18.70
N LEU A 107 6.67 -0.24 -18.27
CA LEU A 107 7.77 0.73 -18.27
C LEU A 107 8.87 0.34 -19.25
N PRO A 108 9.52 1.33 -19.87
CA PRO A 108 10.71 1.05 -20.67
C PRO A 108 11.88 0.66 -19.75
N LYS A 109 12.84 -0.10 -20.30
CA LYS A 109 13.90 -0.76 -19.53
C LYS A 109 14.75 0.21 -18.70
N GLU A 110 14.98 1.42 -19.20
CA GLU A 110 15.75 2.46 -18.54
C GLU A 110 15.10 3.04 -17.28
N LYS A 111 13.79 2.82 -17.08
CA LYS A 111 13.05 3.21 -15.88
C LYS A 111 12.98 2.09 -14.84
N LEU A 112 13.49 0.90 -15.16
CA LEU A 112 13.52 -0.26 -14.27
C LEU A 112 14.89 -0.40 -13.60
N THR A 113 14.91 -0.97 -12.40
CA THR A 113 16.16 -1.47 -11.80
C THR A 113 16.47 -2.86 -12.35
N ASN A 114 17.64 -3.42 -11.99
CA ASN A 114 18.05 -4.75 -12.44
C ASN A 114 17.19 -5.88 -11.85
N GLU A 115 16.52 -5.62 -10.72
CA GLU A 115 15.76 -6.62 -9.97
C GLU A 115 14.31 -6.16 -9.77
N VAL A 116 13.38 -6.87 -10.39
CA VAL A 116 11.94 -6.56 -10.39
C VAL A 116 11.16 -7.87 -10.21
N HIS A 117 10.37 -7.97 -9.15
CA HIS A 117 9.66 -9.20 -8.78
C HIS A 117 8.16 -9.16 -9.03
N ASN A 118 7.55 -7.97 -9.13
CA ASN A 118 6.10 -7.78 -9.32
C ASN A 118 5.25 -8.40 -8.20
N GLN A 119 5.78 -8.39 -6.98
CA GLN A 119 5.14 -8.96 -5.80
C GLN A 119 5.69 -8.32 -4.53
N ILE A 120 4.91 -8.46 -3.47
CA ILE A 120 5.31 -8.07 -2.14
C ILE A 120 6.47 -8.95 -1.62
N LEU A 121 7.61 -8.33 -1.29
CA LEU A 121 8.80 -9.03 -0.78
C LEU A 121 8.98 -8.92 0.74
N GLU A 122 8.88 -7.70 1.25
CA GLU A 122 8.98 -7.34 2.66
C GLU A 122 8.23 -6.02 2.91
N ASN A 123 8.24 -5.54 4.14
CA ASN A 123 7.63 -4.25 4.45
C ASN A 123 8.17 -3.12 3.57
N TYR A 124 7.34 -2.13 3.28
CA TYR A 124 7.66 -1.04 2.34
C TYR A 124 7.96 -1.54 0.92
N SER A 125 7.09 -2.42 0.41
CA SER A 125 7.16 -2.96 -0.96
C SER A 125 5.86 -2.70 -1.71
N SER A 126 5.96 -2.50 -3.02
CA SER A 126 4.83 -2.69 -3.93
C SER A 126 4.58 -4.17 -4.18
N GLY A 127 3.38 -4.46 -4.67
CA GLY A 127 2.90 -5.77 -5.04
C GLY A 127 2.39 -5.82 -6.47
N LYS A 128 1.34 -6.62 -6.66
CA LYS A 128 0.71 -6.80 -7.96
C LYS A 128 0.02 -5.52 -8.44
N PHE A 129 0.06 -5.31 -9.76
CA PHE A 129 -0.71 -4.27 -10.45
C PHE A 129 -1.79 -4.90 -11.32
N ILE A 130 -3.03 -4.46 -11.15
CA ILE A 130 -4.18 -4.83 -11.99
C ILE A 130 -4.42 -3.67 -12.96
N PRO A 131 -4.20 -3.82 -14.27
CA PRO A 131 -4.44 -2.73 -15.22
C PRO A 131 -5.95 -2.44 -15.37
N PRO A 132 -6.35 -1.23 -15.82
CA PRO A 132 -7.74 -0.79 -15.85
C PRO A 132 -8.72 -1.78 -16.51
N GLU A 133 -8.33 -2.37 -17.64
CA GLU A 133 -9.15 -3.33 -18.39
C GLU A 133 -9.36 -4.67 -17.66
N LYS A 134 -8.52 -4.98 -16.66
CA LYS A 134 -8.62 -6.18 -15.84
C LYS A 134 -9.36 -5.98 -14.54
N VAL A 135 -9.54 -4.74 -14.08
CA VAL A 135 -10.28 -4.43 -12.85
C VAL A 135 -11.70 -4.97 -12.95
N MET A 136 -12.44 -4.60 -14.01
CA MET A 136 -13.83 -5.03 -14.15
C MET A 136 -13.93 -6.52 -14.50
N GLN A 137 -12.99 -7.04 -15.29
CA GLN A 137 -12.91 -8.47 -15.58
C GLN A 137 -12.74 -9.31 -14.29
N LEU A 138 -11.93 -8.83 -13.33
CA LEU A 138 -11.76 -9.51 -12.04
C LEU A 138 -13.05 -9.54 -11.22
N ILE A 139 -13.81 -8.43 -11.21
CA ILE A 139 -15.09 -8.35 -10.51
C ILE A 139 -16.10 -9.33 -11.15
N ASP A 140 -16.26 -9.31 -12.47
CA ASP A 140 -17.20 -10.18 -13.18
C ASP A 140 -16.84 -11.67 -13.02
N ASP A 141 -15.55 -11.99 -13.12
CA ASP A 141 -15.08 -13.36 -12.94
C ASP A 141 -15.25 -13.82 -11.48
N TYR A 142 -15.16 -12.94 -10.48
CA TYR A 142 -15.42 -13.30 -9.08
C TYR A 142 -16.88 -13.76 -8.85
N ASP A 143 -17.84 -13.16 -9.55
CA ASP A 143 -19.25 -13.53 -9.44
C ASP A 143 -19.60 -14.82 -10.20
N THR A 144 -18.81 -15.18 -11.21
CA THR A 144 -19.11 -16.28 -12.14
C THR A 144 -18.19 -17.49 -12.02
N ASN A 145 -17.00 -17.34 -11.41
CA ASN A 145 -16.01 -18.40 -11.24
C ASN A 145 -15.87 -18.80 -9.76
N GLU A 146 -16.50 -19.91 -9.40
CA GLU A 146 -16.48 -20.45 -8.03
C GLU A 146 -15.07 -20.71 -7.47
N VAL A 147 -14.11 -21.10 -8.31
CA VAL A 147 -12.73 -21.36 -7.88
C VAL A 147 -12.05 -20.06 -7.48
N LEU A 148 -12.12 -19.04 -8.34
CA LEU A 148 -11.57 -17.71 -8.07
C LEU A 148 -12.23 -17.08 -6.84
N GLN A 149 -13.57 -17.18 -6.76
CA GLN A 149 -14.33 -16.68 -5.63
C GLN A 149 -13.84 -17.29 -4.32
N LYS A 150 -13.63 -18.61 -4.28
CA LYS A 150 -13.14 -19.30 -3.08
C LYS A 150 -11.73 -18.87 -2.71
N GLU A 151 -10.84 -18.69 -3.67
CA GLU A 151 -9.46 -18.24 -3.44
C GLU A 151 -9.42 -16.81 -2.88
N ILE A 152 -10.16 -15.88 -3.47
CA ILE A 152 -10.23 -14.50 -2.96
C ILE A 152 -10.86 -14.46 -1.56
N ASN A 153 -11.94 -15.21 -1.31
CA ASN A 153 -12.55 -15.29 0.02
C ASN A 153 -11.62 -15.89 1.08
N ALA A 154 -10.80 -16.88 0.71
CA ALA A 154 -9.82 -17.46 1.62
C ALA A 154 -8.72 -16.46 2.00
N LEU A 155 -8.35 -15.57 1.07
CA LEU A 155 -7.35 -14.54 1.29
C LEU A 155 -7.87 -13.39 2.18
N PHE A 156 -9.08 -12.92 1.90
CA PHE A 156 -9.69 -11.80 2.61
C PHE A 156 -10.68 -12.29 3.66
N SER A 157 -10.18 -12.73 4.81
CA SER A 157 -11.03 -13.09 5.94
C SER A 157 -11.77 -11.87 6.52
N HIS A 158 -12.96 -12.10 7.09
CA HIS A 158 -13.84 -11.07 7.68
C HIS A 158 -14.35 -10.06 6.63
N ASP A 159 -14.91 -8.93 7.07
CA ASP A 159 -15.42 -7.86 6.20
C ASP A 159 -14.32 -7.12 5.38
N ARG A 160 -13.08 -7.62 5.37
CA ARG A 160 -11.94 -7.03 4.64
C ARG A 160 -12.10 -7.15 3.12
N ILE A 161 -12.77 -8.19 2.66
CA ILE A 161 -13.05 -8.38 1.23
C ILE A 161 -13.87 -7.22 0.67
N ALA A 162 -14.79 -6.67 1.47
CA ALA A 162 -15.60 -5.53 1.07
C ALA A 162 -14.75 -4.29 0.77
N ILE A 163 -13.66 -4.07 1.52
CA ILE A 163 -12.72 -2.97 1.29
C ILE A 163 -11.94 -3.17 -0.02
N PHE A 164 -11.52 -4.41 -0.31
CA PHE A 164 -10.86 -4.72 -1.57
C PHE A 164 -11.79 -4.49 -2.78
N PHE A 165 -13.04 -4.95 -2.71
CA PHE A 165 -14.03 -4.66 -3.76
C PHE A 165 -14.34 -3.17 -3.87
N LYS A 166 -14.41 -2.43 -2.75
CA LYS A 166 -14.56 -0.98 -2.77
C LYS A 166 -13.42 -0.31 -3.55
N ALA A 167 -12.19 -0.79 -3.38
CA ALA A 167 -11.05 -0.30 -4.15
C ALA A 167 -11.17 -0.62 -5.66
N LEU A 168 -11.59 -1.84 -6.00
CA LEU A 168 -11.81 -2.25 -7.40
C LEU A 168 -12.94 -1.43 -8.06
N PHE A 169 -14.08 -1.27 -7.41
CA PHE A 169 -15.19 -0.46 -7.93
C PHE A 169 -14.78 1.00 -8.09
N TYR A 170 -14.07 1.56 -7.12
CA TYR A 170 -13.55 2.93 -7.23
C TYR A 170 -12.58 3.10 -8.42
N ALA A 171 -11.67 2.14 -8.61
CA ALA A 171 -10.76 2.13 -9.75
C ALA A 171 -11.54 2.04 -11.08
N HIS A 172 -12.52 1.14 -11.16
CA HIS A 172 -13.37 0.98 -12.34
C HIS A 172 -14.15 2.26 -12.69
N GLU A 173 -14.82 2.88 -11.73
CA GLU A 173 -15.59 4.12 -11.93
C GLU A 173 -14.71 5.27 -12.47
N LYS A 174 -13.42 5.24 -12.18
CA LYS A 174 -12.42 6.23 -12.62
C LYS A 174 -11.67 5.83 -13.88
N GLY A 175 -11.88 4.61 -14.39
CA GLY A 175 -11.09 4.07 -15.51
C GLY A 175 -9.62 3.84 -15.16
N LEU A 176 -9.32 3.50 -13.91
CA LEU A 176 -7.97 3.29 -13.38
C LEU A 176 -7.70 1.80 -13.14
N GLY A 177 -6.42 1.45 -13.07
CA GLY A 177 -5.94 0.18 -12.54
C GLY A 177 -5.86 0.22 -11.01
N LEU A 178 -5.26 -0.80 -10.41
CA LEU A 178 -5.08 -0.90 -8.97
C LEU A 178 -3.69 -1.44 -8.64
N LEU A 179 -2.89 -0.63 -7.93
CA LEU A 179 -1.56 -1.01 -7.44
C LEU A 179 -1.63 -1.39 -5.95
N GLU A 180 -1.10 -2.55 -5.62
CA GLU A 180 -0.91 -2.97 -4.23
C GLU A 180 0.42 -2.47 -3.65
N ALA A 181 0.42 -2.05 -2.39
CA ALA A 181 1.64 -1.72 -1.64
C ALA A 181 1.48 -1.91 -0.14
N THR A 182 2.60 -2.08 0.57
CA THR A 182 2.63 -2.39 1.98
C THR A 182 3.14 -1.22 2.82
N GLU A 183 2.60 -1.02 4.01
CA GLU A 183 3.00 -0.01 5.01
C GLU A 183 2.96 1.45 4.52
N ILE A 184 2.19 1.77 3.47
CA ILE A 184 1.90 3.17 3.11
C ILE A 184 1.19 3.88 4.26
N VAL A 185 0.32 3.15 4.96
CA VAL A 185 -0.29 3.55 6.22
C VAL A 185 -0.09 2.42 7.21
N GLU A 186 0.37 2.76 8.41
CA GLU A 186 0.53 1.83 9.54
C GLU A 186 -0.45 2.27 10.65
N PRO A 187 -1.72 1.80 10.64
CA PRO A 187 -2.68 2.22 11.63
C PRO A 187 -2.30 1.74 13.02
N ASN A 188 -2.39 2.63 14.00
CA ASN A 188 -2.33 2.23 15.40
C ASN A 188 -3.76 1.89 15.88
N PRO A 189 -4.10 0.60 16.07
CA PRO A 189 -5.46 0.21 16.44
C PRO A 189 -5.86 0.70 17.83
N MET A 190 -4.91 1.09 18.69
CA MET A 190 -5.19 1.65 20.01
C MET A 190 -5.62 3.11 19.92
N ASN A 191 -4.99 3.84 19.02
CA ASN A 191 -5.22 5.26 18.80
C ASN A 191 -4.92 5.61 17.34
N LEU A 192 -5.97 5.65 16.51
CA LEU A 192 -5.84 5.93 15.08
C LEU A 192 -5.20 7.31 14.79
N ASN A 193 -5.28 8.27 15.71
CA ASN A 193 -4.61 9.58 15.55
C ASN A 193 -3.08 9.50 15.72
N SER A 194 -2.57 8.36 16.20
CA SER A 194 -1.13 8.07 16.30
C SER A 194 -0.65 7.09 15.21
N SER A 195 -1.42 6.95 14.13
CA SER A 195 -1.04 6.15 12.96
C SER A 195 0.08 6.85 12.17
N VAL A 196 0.92 6.06 11.51
CA VAL A 196 1.96 6.56 10.60
C VAL A 196 1.44 6.47 9.16
N CYS A 197 1.78 7.45 8.33
CA CYS A 197 1.44 7.47 6.92
C CYS A 197 2.58 8.09 6.11
N TYR A 198 2.96 7.44 5.02
CA TYR A 198 4.00 7.87 4.09
C TYR A 198 3.43 8.60 2.87
N SER A 199 2.12 8.88 2.89
CA SER A 199 1.39 9.58 1.85
C SER A 199 0.42 10.61 2.47
N ASN A 200 -0.69 10.94 1.80
CA ASN A 200 -1.76 11.73 2.38
C ASN A 200 -2.75 10.84 3.14
N LEU A 201 -2.72 10.91 4.47
CA LEU A 201 -3.65 10.15 5.33
C LEU A 201 -5.13 10.48 5.07
N PHE A 202 -5.45 11.72 4.68
CA PHE A 202 -6.84 12.12 4.41
C PHE A 202 -7.40 11.52 3.11
N ASN A 203 -6.54 10.98 2.25
CA ASN A 203 -6.95 10.23 1.08
C ASN A 203 -7.08 8.73 1.36
N CYS A 204 -6.66 8.24 2.54
CA CYS A 204 -6.91 6.86 2.94
C CYS A 204 -8.37 6.70 3.36
N ASP A 205 -9.09 5.76 2.75
CA ASP A 205 -10.42 5.39 3.19
C ASP A 205 -10.37 4.83 4.64
N PRO A 206 -11.14 5.39 5.58
CA PRO A 206 -10.98 5.06 6.99
C PRO A 206 -11.54 3.67 7.36
N GLU A 207 -12.41 3.07 6.55
CA GLU A 207 -13.15 1.86 6.93
C GLU A 207 -12.22 0.68 7.24
N GLY A 208 -11.17 0.49 6.45
CA GLY A 208 -10.20 -0.58 6.70
C GLY A 208 -9.49 -0.43 8.05
N ALA A 209 -9.09 0.79 8.41
CA ALA A 209 -8.41 1.06 9.68
C ALA A 209 -9.38 0.90 10.88
N LEU A 210 -10.65 1.27 10.69
CA LEU A 210 -11.71 1.04 11.68
C LEU A 210 -11.96 -0.46 11.88
N LEU A 211 -12.03 -1.24 10.80
CA LEU A 211 -12.14 -2.71 10.86
C LEU A 211 -10.96 -3.34 11.60
N TYR A 212 -9.74 -2.87 11.35
CA TYR A 212 -8.56 -3.36 12.08
C TYR A 212 -8.64 -3.03 13.57
N ARG A 213 -8.99 -1.79 13.94
CA ARG A 213 -9.19 -1.41 15.33
C ARG A 213 -10.23 -2.29 16.02
N ASP A 214 -11.37 -2.54 15.37
CA ASP A 214 -12.44 -3.32 15.96
C ASP A 214 -12.06 -4.79 16.12
N ALA A 215 -11.31 -5.35 15.17
CA ALA A 215 -10.71 -6.69 15.31
C ALA A 215 -9.70 -6.75 16.46
N ALA A 216 -8.81 -5.76 16.59
CA ALA A 216 -7.83 -5.68 17.68
C ALA A 216 -8.53 -5.57 19.06
N ARG A 217 -9.58 -4.76 19.17
CA ARG A 217 -10.39 -4.63 20.39
C ARG A 217 -11.03 -5.95 20.81
N LYS A 218 -11.56 -6.72 19.86
CA LYS A 218 -12.10 -8.06 20.13
C LYS A 218 -11.01 -9.00 20.68
N GLN A 219 -9.82 -9.00 20.07
CA GLN A 219 -8.69 -9.79 20.55
C GLN A 219 -8.24 -9.39 21.96
N PHE A 220 -8.18 -8.09 22.28
CA PHE A 220 -7.84 -7.65 23.63
C PHE A 220 -8.88 -8.09 24.65
N ALA A 221 -10.17 -7.96 24.34
CA ALA A 221 -11.24 -8.40 25.24
C ALA A 221 -11.19 -9.90 25.53
N GLU A 222 -10.82 -10.72 24.53
CA GLU A 222 -10.62 -12.16 24.71
C GLU A 222 -9.44 -12.47 25.63
N ILE A 223 -8.33 -11.75 25.48
CA ILE A 223 -7.15 -11.89 26.36
C ILE A 223 -7.49 -11.42 27.78
N GLU A 224 -8.14 -10.27 27.95
CA GLU A 224 -8.56 -9.75 29.26
C GLU A 224 -9.45 -10.75 30.00
N LYS A 225 -10.42 -11.34 29.30
CA LYS A 225 -11.27 -12.39 29.87
C LYS A 225 -10.48 -13.63 30.26
N LYS A 226 -9.50 -14.05 29.46
CA LYS A 226 -8.67 -15.22 29.75
C LYS A 226 -7.75 -15.00 30.95
N GLU A 227 -7.23 -13.79 31.09
CA GLU A 227 -6.29 -13.40 32.15
C GLU A 227 -6.99 -12.81 33.39
N ASN A 228 -8.33 -12.82 33.44
CA ASN A 228 -9.16 -12.21 34.50
C ASN A 228 -8.82 -10.74 34.78
N LEU A 229 -8.60 -9.96 33.72
CA LEU A 229 -8.36 -8.51 33.78
C LEU A 229 -9.67 -7.73 33.60
N ASP A 230 -9.71 -6.52 34.14
CA ASP A 230 -10.81 -5.59 33.87
C ASP A 230 -10.83 -5.16 32.40
N SER A 231 -12.02 -4.92 31.86
CA SER A 231 -12.20 -4.49 30.47
C SER A 231 -11.44 -3.19 30.18
N GLY A 232 -10.61 -3.20 29.13
CA GLY A 232 -9.82 -2.04 28.71
C GLY A 232 -8.48 -1.87 29.44
N THR A 233 -8.11 -2.81 30.32
CA THR A 233 -6.79 -2.83 30.98
C THR A 233 -5.66 -2.92 29.96
N ILE A 234 -5.76 -3.81 28.98
CA ILE A 234 -4.75 -3.95 27.93
C ILE A 234 -4.75 -2.71 27.07
N ALA A 235 -5.92 -2.20 26.70
CA ALA A 235 -6.01 -1.10 25.77
C ALA A 235 -5.43 0.22 26.30
N SER A 236 -5.52 0.44 27.61
CA SER A 236 -5.02 1.63 28.30
C SER A 236 -3.54 1.58 28.65
N SER A 237 -2.93 0.38 28.69
CA SER A 237 -1.54 0.18 29.15
C SER A 237 -0.60 -0.36 28.08
N ALA A 238 -1.13 -0.91 26.98
CA ALA A 238 -0.33 -1.48 25.92
C ALA A 238 0.43 -0.41 25.13
N LYS A 239 1.71 -0.68 24.85
CA LYS A 239 2.47 0.04 23.85
C LYS A 239 2.34 -0.69 22.52
N TYR A 240 1.88 0.03 21.50
CA TYR A 240 1.89 -0.48 20.13
C TYR A 240 3.30 -0.34 19.55
N GLU A 241 3.93 -1.45 19.19
CA GLU A 241 5.24 -1.48 18.53
C GLU A 241 5.13 -2.21 17.20
N VAL A 242 5.60 -1.57 16.13
CA VAL A 242 5.76 -2.21 14.82
C VAL A 242 7.17 -2.80 14.77
N ILE A 243 7.25 -4.13 14.69
CA ILE A 243 8.52 -4.85 14.54
C ILE A 243 8.66 -5.24 13.07
N ASN A 244 9.49 -4.49 12.34
CA ASN A 244 9.91 -4.86 10.99
C ASN A 244 10.86 -6.05 11.11
N SER A 245 10.44 -7.24 10.65
CA SER A 245 11.32 -8.41 10.60
C SER A 245 12.37 -8.20 9.50
N GLU A 246 13.54 -7.69 9.87
CA GLU A 246 14.73 -7.79 9.04
C GLU A 246 15.11 -9.27 8.94
N VAL A 247 15.08 -9.84 7.72
CA VAL A 247 15.73 -11.13 7.45
C VAL A 247 17.20 -10.99 7.89
N SER A 248 17.66 -11.95 8.70
CA SER A 248 18.94 -11.97 9.40
C SER A 248 20.08 -11.29 8.63
N LYS A 249 20.49 -10.10 9.09
CA LYS A 249 21.66 -9.37 8.58
C LYS A 249 22.93 -10.23 8.64
N GLN A 250 23.44 -10.65 7.49
CA GLN A 250 24.89 -10.54 7.29
C GLN A 250 25.21 -9.05 7.12
N LYS A 251 26.02 -8.54 8.04
CA LYS A 251 26.39 -7.13 8.25
C LYS A 251 26.91 -6.46 6.98
N LYS A 252 26.33 -5.30 6.58
CA LYS A 252 26.91 -3.95 6.83
C LYS A 252 26.11 -2.79 6.22
N LYS A 253 25.81 -1.85 7.13
CA LYS A 253 25.90 -0.38 7.05
C LYS A 253 24.80 0.46 6.36
N LYS A 254 24.10 1.15 7.28
CA LYS A 254 23.66 2.56 7.30
C LYS A 254 22.27 2.87 6.75
N SER A 255 21.30 2.57 7.61
CA SER A 255 19.95 3.15 7.64
C SER A 255 20.02 4.68 7.79
N ILE A 256 19.66 5.39 6.72
CA ILE A 256 19.44 6.85 6.65
C ILE A 256 18.01 7.21 7.12
N TRP A 257 17.13 6.22 7.22
CA TRP A 257 15.68 6.36 7.41
C TRP A 257 15.22 6.82 8.80
N LYS A 258 16.11 6.91 9.79
CA LYS A 258 15.72 7.36 11.16
C LYS A 258 15.79 8.87 11.39
N ARG A 259 16.13 9.68 10.38
CA ARG A 259 16.42 11.11 10.58
C ARG A 259 15.48 12.10 9.87
N LEU A 260 14.52 11.63 9.08
CA LEU A 260 13.63 12.50 8.28
C LEU A 260 12.17 12.59 8.76
N PHE A 261 11.74 11.77 9.74
CA PHE A 261 10.34 11.76 10.21
C PHE A 261 10.14 12.02 11.71
N ASN A 262 11.08 12.70 12.37
CA ASN A 262 10.86 13.23 13.72
C ASN A 262 10.97 14.76 13.72
N LYS A 263 9.84 15.42 13.51
CA LYS A 263 9.44 16.67 14.19
C LYS A 263 7.92 16.73 14.24
#